data_AF-A0A2V8TUP6-F1
#
_entry.id   AF-A0A2V8TUP6-F1
#
_cell.length_a   1.000
_cell.length_b   1.000
_cell.length_c   1.000
_cell.angle_alpha   90.00
_cell.angle_beta   90.00
_cell.angle_gamma   90.00
#
_symmetry.space_group_name_H-M   'P 1'
#
loop_
_entity.id
_entity.type
_entity.pdbx_description
1 polymer ?
#
loop_
_entity_poly.entity_id
_entity_poly.type
_entity_poly.pdbx_seq_one_letter_code
_entity_poly.pdbx_strand_id
1 'polypeptide(L)'
;MSTEVEMSIYVLVLAVPLGLQLVQRVSPLLHTPLMSLTNAISAISVVGAILIAGSGEAPRLSRVLGCLAVTTSTINIVSGFLITDRMLKMFRKKDSGKEHGS
;
A
#
# COMPACT_ATOMS: atom_id res chain seq x y z
N MET A 1 18.89 -4.62 -22.89
CA MET A 1 18.73 -5.48 -21.69
C MET A 1 19.65 -5.03 -20.56
N SER A 2 20.93 -4.75 -20.80
CA SER A 2 21.87 -4.26 -19.77
C SER A 2 21.42 -2.94 -19.13
N THR A 3 21.04 -1.94 -19.94
CA THR A 3 20.62 -0.61 -19.47
C THR A 3 19.34 -0.61 -18.62
N GLU A 4 18.35 -1.45 -18.94
CA GLU A 4 17.09 -1.57 -18.19
C GLU A 4 17.31 -2.11 -16.76
N VAL A 5 18.16 -3.15 -16.65
CA VAL A 5 18.50 -3.76 -15.36
C VAL A 5 19.41 -2.83 -14.57
N GLU A 6 20.37 -2.17 -15.21
CA GLU A 6 21.20 -1.13 -14.60
C GLU A 6 20.32 -0.04 -13.99
N MET A 7 19.37 0.51 -14.74
CA MET A 7 18.43 1.52 -14.25
C MET A 7 17.58 1.00 -13.07
N SER A 8 17.08 -0.23 -13.15
CA SER A 8 16.28 -0.84 -12.07
C SER A 8 17.09 -1.00 -10.78
N ILE A 9 18.37 -1.37 -10.90
CA ILE A 9 19.29 -1.46 -9.77
C ILE A 9 19.58 -0.07 -9.20
N TYR A 10 19.80 0.95 -10.04
CA TYR A 10 19.94 2.34 -9.56
C TYR A 10 18.71 2.79 -8.76
N VAL A 11 17.50 2.55 -9.29
CA VAL A 11 16.25 2.87 -8.58
C VAL A 11 16.16 2.12 -7.26
N LEU A 12 16.48 0.82 -7.23
CA LEU A 12 16.44 0.01 -6.02
C LEU A 12 17.42 0.54 -4.95
N VAL A 13 18.68 0.77 -5.33
CA VAL A 13 19.75 1.21 -4.44
C VAL A 13 19.47 2.61 -3.88
N LEU A 14 18.89 3.51 -4.67
CA LEU A 14 18.51 4.84 -4.20
C LEU A 14 17.22 4.85 -3.37
N ALA A 15 16.23 4.00 -3.70
CA ALA A 15 14.96 3.94 -3.00
C ALA A 15 15.08 3.42 -1.55
N VAL A 16 15.98 2.47 -1.28
CA VAL A 16 16.17 1.89 0.06
C VAL A 16 16.54 2.94 1.13
N PRO A 17 17.65 3.70 1.01
CA PRO A 17 18.01 4.70 2.01
C PRO A 17 16.98 5.84 2.09
N LEU A 18 16.36 6.21 0.96
CA LEU A 18 15.27 7.19 0.94
C LEU A 18 14.07 6.70 1.78
N GLY A 19 13.65 5.45 1.60
CA GLY A 19 12.56 4.84 2.37
C GLY A 19 12.86 4.82 3.87
N LEU A 20 14.07 4.44 4.27
CA LEU A 20 14.50 4.46 5.67
C LEU A 20 14.45 5.88 6.24
N GLN A 21 14.95 6.87 5.51
CA GLN A 21 14.97 8.25 5.98
C GLN A 21 13.56 8.84 6.08
N LEU A 22 12.63 8.47 5.18
CA LEU A 22 11.23 8.87 5.26
C LEU A 22 10.54 8.32 6.52
N VAL A 23 10.71 7.02 6.81
CA VAL A 23 10.10 6.37 7.99
C VAL A 23 10.65 6.97 9.29
N GLN A 24 11.95 7.28 9.35
CA GLN A 24 12.57 7.89 10.52
C GLN A 24 12.07 9.31 10.84
N ARG A 25 11.52 10.02 9.85
CA ARG A 25 11.04 11.41 10.01
C ARG A 25 9.57 11.51 10.41
N VAL A 26 8.88 10.38 10.57
CA VAL A 26 7.47 10.36 10.99
C VAL A 26 7.32 10.69 12.49
N SER A 27 6.25 11.37 12.87
CA SER A 27 5.92 11.58 14.29
C SER A 27 5.63 10.24 14.98
N PRO A 28 6.06 10.03 16.24
CA PRO A 28 5.81 8.78 16.97
C PRO A 28 4.33 8.38 17.07
N LEU A 29 3.44 9.37 17.08
CA LEU A 29 1.98 9.17 17.12
C LEU A 29 1.45 8.48 15.86
N LEU A 30 2.19 8.53 14.76
CA LEU A 30 1.78 8.01 13.46
C LEU A 30 2.40 6.63 13.14
N HIS A 31 3.18 6.01 14.02
CA HIS A 31 3.76 4.70 13.73
C HIS A 31 2.70 3.61 13.46
N THR A 32 1.60 3.59 14.22
CA THR A 32 0.50 2.63 14.00
C THR A 32 -0.28 2.91 12.72
N PRO A 33 -0.71 4.17 12.42
CA PRO A 33 -1.24 4.52 11.10
C PRO A 33 -0.29 4.19 9.94
N LEU A 34 1.01 4.46 10.12
CA LEU A 34 2.04 4.19 9.12
C LEU A 34 2.20 2.69 8.86
N MET A 35 2.15 1.86 9.90
CA MET A 35 2.18 0.39 9.77
C MET A 35 0.99 -0.13 8.96
N SER A 36 -0.21 0.41 9.18
CA SER A 36 -1.39 0.05 8.37
C SER A 36 -1.24 0.53 6.93
N LEU A 37 -0.68 1.72 6.72
CA LEU A 37 -0.45 2.27 5.39
C LEU A 37 0.59 1.46 4.59
N THR A 38 1.70 1.06 5.22
CA THR A 38 2.71 0.23 4.54
C THR A 38 2.16 -1.15 4.19
N ASN A 39 1.23 -1.69 4.98
CA ASN A 39 0.48 -2.89 4.60
C ASN A 39 -0.35 -2.68 3.32
N ALA A 40 -1.06 -1.55 3.19
CA ALA A 40 -1.78 -1.21 1.96
C ALA A 40 -0.85 -1.07 0.74
N ILE A 41 0.33 -0.46 0.93
CA ILE A 41 1.33 -0.27 -0.14
C ILE A 41 1.90 -1.62 -0.61
N SER A 42 2.02 -2.62 0.27
CA SER A 42 2.51 -3.96 -0.09
C SER A 42 1.66 -4.66 -1.16
N ALA A 43 0.42 -4.22 -1.34
CA ALA A 43 -0.48 -4.70 -2.36
C ALA A 43 -0.13 -4.22 -3.79
N ILE A 44 1.01 -3.56 -3.99
CA ILE A 44 1.58 -3.32 -5.33
C ILE A 44 1.74 -4.60 -6.16
N SER A 45 1.78 -5.76 -5.50
CA SER A 45 1.67 -7.09 -6.12
C SER A 45 0.46 -7.25 -7.07
N VAL A 46 -0.59 -6.42 -6.94
CA VAL A 46 -1.72 -6.39 -7.87
C VAL A 46 -1.28 -6.17 -9.31
N VAL A 47 -0.21 -5.41 -9.55
CA VAL A 47 0.32 -5.14 -10.90
C VAL A 47 0.75 -6.45 -11.56
N GLY A 48 1.53 -7.27 -10.86
CA GLY A 48 1.94 -8.60 -11.35
C GLY A 48 0.75 -9.54 -11.53
N ALA A 49 -0.22 -9.49 -10.62
CA ALA A 49 -1.42 -10.32 -10.70
C ALA A 49 -2.28 -9.98 -11.93
N ILE A 50 -2.44 -8.69 -12.28
CA ILE A 50 -3.15 -8.24 -13.48
C ILE A 50 -2.44 -8.74 -14.74
N LEU A 51 -1.11 -8.64 -14.79
CA LEU A 51 -0.33 -9.14 -15.93
C LEU A 51 -0.55 -10.65 -16.15
N ILE A 52 -0.53 -11.45 -15.08
CA ILE A 52 -0.75 -12.91 -15.16
C ILE A 52 -2.20 -13.22 -15.54
N ALA A 53 -3.18 -12.53 -14.93
CA ALA A 53 -4.60 -12.77 -15.20
C ALA A 53 -5.03 -12.38 -16.63
N GLY A 54 -4.39 -11.35 -17.19
CA GLY A 54 -4.60 -10.86 -18.55
C GLY A 54 -3.80 -11.60 -19.63
N SER A 55 -2.88 -12.49 -19.25
CA SER A 55 -2.04 -13.22 -20.20
C SER A 55 -2.85 -14.29 -20.94
N GLY A 56 -3.03 -14.11 -22.26
CA GLY A 56 -3.85 -15.01 -23.08
C GLY A 56 -3.31 -16.44 -23.24
N GLU A 57 -1.99 -16.62 -23.12
CA GLU A 57 -1.30 -17.91 -23.23
C GLU A 57 -1.10 -18.62 -21.88
N ALA A 58 -1.55 -18.00 -20.78
CA ALA A 58 -1.35 -18.56 -19.45
C ALA A 58 -2.17 -19.85 -19.26
N PRO A 59 -1.59 -20.91 -18.66
CA PRO A 59 -2.34 -22.10 -18.27
C PRO A 59 -3.57 -21.73 -17.44
N ARG A 60 -4.65 -22.52 -17.56
CA ARG A 60 -5.92 -22.26 -16.86
C ARG A 60 -5.73 -22.05 -15.35
N LEU A 61 -4.82 -22.79 -14.74
CA LEU A 61 -4.46 -22.66 -13.32
C LEU A 61 -3.86 -21.29 -13.01
N SER A 62 -2.87 -20.83 -13.78
CA SER A 62 -2.23 -19.52 -13.61
C SER A 62 -3.23 -18.38 -13.76
N ARG A 63 -4.20 -18.50 -14.66
CA ARG A 63 -5.25 -17.49 -14.85
C ARG A 63 -6.21 -17.40 -13.67
N VAL A 64 -6.60 -18.54 -13.09
CA VAL A 64 -7.42 -18.59 -11.87
C VAL A 64 -6.65 -18.02 -10.68
N LEU A 65 -5.39 -18.41 -10.51
CA LEU A 65 -4.53 -17.88 -9.45
C LEU A 65 -4.28 -16.38 -9.61
N GLY A 66 -4.09 -15.89 -10.85
CA GLY A 66 -4.00 -14.47 -11.15
C GLY A 66 -5.26 -13.71 -10.75
N CYS A 67 -6.45 -14.23 -11.09
CA CYS A 67 -7.72 -13.63 -10.69
C CYS A 67 -7.89 -13.58 -9.16
N LEU A 68 -7.52 -14.64 -8.46
CA LEU A 68 -7.52 -14.68 -6.99
C LEU A 68 -6.51 -13.69 -6.40
N ALA A 69 -5.31 -13.60 -6.97
CA ALA A 69 -4.28 -12.67 -6.55
C ALA A 69 -4.71 -11.21 -6.74
N VAL A 70 -5.38 -10.87 -7.86
CA VAL A 70 -5.96 -9.53 -8.07
C VAL A 70 -7.00 -9.22 -7.00
N THR A 71 -7.89 -10.17 -6.71
CA THR A 71 -8.96 -10.00 -5.71
C THR A 71 -8.37 -9.77 -4.33
N THR A 72 -7.48 -10.65 -3.87
CA THR A 72 -6.83 -10.56 -2.55
C THR A 72 -6.00 -9.29 -2.43
N SER A 73 -5.27 -8.91 -3.47
CA SER A 73 -4.46 -7.69 -3.46
C SER A 73 -5.35 -6.44 -3.39
N THR A 74 -6.46 -6.42 -4.12
CA THR A 74 -7.46 -5.33 -4.01
C THR A 74 -8.04 -5.22 -2.60
N ILE A 75 -8.36 -6.35 -1.95
CA ILE A 75 -8.83 -6.36 -0.56
C ILE A 75 -7.77 -5.76 0.38
N ASN A 76 -6.49 -6.06 0.18
CA ASN A 76 -5.40 -5.52 1.00
C ASN A 76 -5.28 -3.99 0.82
N ILE A 77 -5.36 -3.47 -0.42
CA ILE A 77 -5.42 -2.03 -0.70
C ILE A 77 -6.59 -1.40 0.07
N VAL A 78 -7.81 -1.89 -0.16
CA VAL A 78 -9.03 -1.27 0.37
C VAL A 78 -9.06 -1.33 1.90
N SER A 79 -8.79 -2.49 2.49
CA SER A 79 -8.78 -2.65 3.95
C SER A 79 -7.69 -1.80 4.63
N GLY A 80 -6.47 -1.78 4.08
CA GLY A 80 -5.37 -1.00 4.61
C GLY A 80 -5.66 0.50 4.59
N PHE A 81 -6.20 1.04 3.48
CA PHE A 81 -6.59 2.44 3.42
C PHE A 81 -7.78 2.79 4.33
N LEU A 82 -8.81 1.93 4.43
CA LEU A 82 -9.95 2.17 5.33
C LEU A 82 -9.55 2.18 6.81
N ILE A 83 -8.68 1.25 7.21
CA ILE A 83 -8.16 1.20 8.59
C ILE A 83 -7.30 2.43 8.87
N THR A 84 -6.39 2.78 7.96
CA THR A 84 -5.55 3.98 8.10
C THR A 84 -6.40 5.25 8.17
N ASP A 85 -7.43 5.42 7.33
CA ASP A 85 -8.35 6.54 7.39
C ASP A 85 -9.08 6.62 8.74
N ARG A 86 -9.59 5.50 9.26
CA ARG A 86 -10.22 5.45 10.58
C ARG A 86 -9.24 5.84 11.69
N MET A 87 -7.98 5.39 11.60
CA MET A 87 -6.94 5.77 12.56
C MET A 87 -6.62 7.27 12.49
N LEU A 88 -6.49 7.82 11.28
CA LEU A 88 -6.19 9.24 11.06
C LEU A 88 -7.33 10.16 11.49
N LYS A 89 -8.59 9.72 11.34
CA LYS A 89 -9.76 10.44 11.84
C LYS A 89 -9.75 10.64 13.36
N MET A 90 -9.05 9.81 14.12
CA MET A 90 -8.92 9.98 15.57
C MET A 90 -7.98 11.15 15.96
N PHE A 91 -7.10 11.59 15.05
CA PHE A 91 -6.26 12.78 15.24
C PHE A 91 -6.97 14.09 14.87
N ARG A 92 -8.06 14.01 14.11
CA ARG A 92 -8.93 15.15 13.84
C ARG A 92 -9.79 15.36 15.08
N LYS A 93 -9.41 16.32 15.93
CA LYS A 93 -10.26 16.77 17.04
C LYS A 93 -11.66 17.03 16.48
N LYS A 94 -12.68 16.49 17.15
CA LYS A 94 -14.09 16.69 16.82
C LYS A 94 -14.38 18.19 16.78
N ASP A 95 -14.38 18.78 15.59
CA ASP A 95 -14.90 20.12 15.36
C ASP A 95 -16.42 20.06 15.50
N SER A 96 -16.88 20.08 16.75
CA SER A 96 -18.22 20.54 17.11
C SER A 96 -18.25 20.85 18.61
N GLY A 97 -17.88 22.09 18.94
CA GLY A 97 -18.58 22.76 20.02
C GLY A 97 -20.07 22.81 19.67
N LYS A 98 -20.89 22.15 20.49
CA LYS A 98 -22.20 22.67 20.84
C LYS A 98 -22.27 22.63 22.35
N GLU A 99 -22.21 23.83 22.91
CA GLU A 99 -22.72 24.16 24.23
C GLU A 99 -24.06 23.46 24.45
N HIS A 100 -24.22 22.80 25.59
CA HIS A 100 -25.45 22.83 26.37
C HIS A 100 -25.00 22.90 27.82
N GLY A 101 -24.81 24.13 28.29
CA GLY A 101 -25.15 24.44 29.67
C GLY A 101 -26.67 24.41 29.77
N SER A 102 -27.19 23.54 30.63
CA SER A 102 -28.20 23.86 31.63
C SER A 102 -28.30 22.72 32.62
#